data_AF-A0A831XX33-F1
#
_entry.id   AF-A0A831XX33-F1
#
_cell.length_a   1.000
_cell.length_b   1.000
_cell.length_c   1.000
_cell.angle_alpha   90.00
_cell.angle_beta   90.00
_cell.angle_gamma   90.00
#
_symmetry.space_group_name_H-M   'P 1'
#
loop_
_entity.id
_entity.type
_entity.pdbx_description
1 polymer ?
#
loop_
_entity_poly.entity_id
_entity_poly.type
_entity_poly.pdbx_seq_one_letter_code
_entity_poly.pdbx_strand_id
1 'polypeptide(L)'
;MTYDALRVAAEHVLAKVREGKRLGTEDIFILYLGTIVNELRDVRSEVARLEDKIDKTNQRIDETNRRIDETNRRIDEVVKSLSARMDDLAKRIDETNKRMDALQTTLLEIQKLLIELVRSRQ
;
A
#
# COMPACT_ATOMS: atom_id res chain seq x y z
N MET A 1 27.30 37.35 -1.80
CA MET A 1 28.29 38.16 -1.05
C MET A 1 29.51 37.35 -0.62
N THR A 2 29.42 36.38 0.31
CA THR A 2 30.60 35.58 0.75
C THR A 2 31.06 34.54 -0.28
N TYR A 3 30.13 33.86 -0.96
CA TYR A 3 30.46 32.92 -2.04
C TYR A 3 31.16 33.60 -3.22
N ASP A 4 30.68 34.79 -3.60
CA ASP A 4 31.27 35.57 -4.69
C ASP A 4 32.68 36.04 -4.35
N ALA A 5 32.92 36.47 -3.11
CA ALA A 5 34.24 36.86 -2.64
C ALA A 5 35.22 35.67 -2.63
N LEU A 6 34.79 34.50 -2.16
CA LEU A 6 35.62 33.29 -2.18
C LEU A 6 35.90 32.82 -3.61
N ARG A 7 34.91 32.87 -4.50
CA ARG A 7 35.09 32.53 -5.92
C ARG A 7 36.14 33.43 -6.58
N VAL A 8 36.03 34.74 -6.41
CA VAL A 8 36.99 35.71 -6.96
C VAL A 8 38.39 35.51 -6.36
N ALA A 9 38.47 35.24 -5.05
CA ALA A 9 39.75 34.93 -4.40
C ALA A 9 40.37 33.63 -4.94
N ALA A 10 39.57 32.57 -5.10
CA ALA A 10 40.02 31.30 -5.67
C ALA A 10 40.46 31.45 -7.13
N GLU A 11 39.75 32.23 -7.94
CA GLU A 11 40.13 32.55 -9.33
C GLU A 11 41.49 33.27 -9.38
N HIS A 12 41.73 34.21 -8.46
CA HIS A 12 43.01 34.90 -8.35
C HIS A 12 44.15 33.95 -7.95
N VAL A 13 43.91 33.05 -6.99
CA VAL A 13 44.89 32.03 -6.60
C VAL A 13 45.18 31.07 -7.76
N LEU A 14 44.16 30.62 -8.49
CA LEU A 14 44.32 29.77 -9.67
C LEU A 14 45.11 30.46 -10.79
N ALA A 15 44.96 31.79 -10.96
CA ALA A 15 45.78 32.56 -11.90
C ALA A 15 47.26 32.57 -11.49
N LYS A 16 47.56 32.78 -10.19
CA LYS A 16 48.95 32.65 -9.67
C LYS A 16 49.54 31.27 -9.95
N VAL A 17 48.76 30.20 -9.77
CA VAL A 17 49.18 28.82 -10.08
C VAL A 17 49.53 28.68 -11.56
N ARG A 18 48.67 29.16 -12.46
CA ARG A 18 48.89 29.11 -13.92
C ARG A 18 50.13 29.89 -14.36
N GLU A 19 50.41 30.99 -13.69
CA GLU A 19 51.59 31.83 -13.92
C GLU A 19 52.87 31.28 -13.25
N GLY A 20 52.80 30.16 -12.53
CA GLY A 20 53.95 29.56 -11.84
C GLY A 20 54.44 30.37 -10.63
N LYS A 21 53.60 31.26 -10.08
CA LYS A 21 53.94 32.06 -8.90
C LYS A 21 53.91 31.21 -7.63
N ARG A 22 54.78 31.53 -6.67
CA ARG A 22 54.75 30.91 -5.34
C ARG A 22 53.45 31.24 -4.62
N LEU A 23 52.82 30.23 -4.04
CA LEU A 23 51.62 30.39 -3.22
C LEU A 23 52.01 30.65 -1.76
N GLY A 24 51.30 31.59 -1.13
CA GLY A 24 51.33 31.79 0.32
C GLY A 24 50.42 30.81 1.06
N THR A 25 50.48 30.80 2.39
CA THR A 25 49.60 29.98 3.23
C THR A 25 48.13 30.35 3.04
N GLU A 26 47.85 31.65 2.84
CA GLU A 26 46.51 32.18 2.55
C GLU A 26 45.97 31.65 1.22
N ASP A 27 46.81 31.57 0.19
CA ASP A 27 46.44 31.02 -1.11
C ASP A 27 46.04 29.53 -0.96
N ILE A 28 46.78 28.76 -0.16
CA ILE A 28 46.48 27.36 0.15
C ILE A 28 45.15 27.25 0.92
N PHE A 29 44.90 28.10 1.93
CA PHE A 29 43.64 28.12 2.66
C PHE A 29 42.44 28.46 1.76
N ILE A 30 42.59 29.40 0.83
CA ILE A 30 41.55 29.75 -0.14
C ILE A 30 41.20 28.55 -1.02
N LEU A 31 42.19 27.77 -1.47
CA LEU A 31 41.94 26.56 -2.26
C LEU A 31 41.17 25.51 -1.45
N TYR A 32 41.56 25.25 -0.20
CA TYR A 32 40.82 24.33 0.67
C TYR A 32 39.39 24.79 0.93
N LEU A 33 39.19 26.08 1.25
CA LEU A 33 37.85 26.66 1.43
C LEU A 33 37.02 26.54 0.16
N GLY A 34 37.62 26.75 -1.02
CA GLY A 34 36.98 26.57 -2.31
C GLY A 34 36.47 25.14 -2.51
N THR A 35 37.30 24.14 -2.21
CA THR A 35 36.91 22.72 -2.28
C THR A 35 35.76 22.40 -1.33
N ILE A 36 35.87 22.80 -0.05
CA ILE A 36 34.82 22.56 0.96
C ILE A 36 33.50 23.19 0.53
N VAL A 37 33.54 24.43 0.04
CA VAL A 37 32.33 25.14 -0.39
C VAL A 37 31.67 24.47 -1.61
N ASN A 38 32.46 23.89 -2.52
CA ASN A 38 31.91 23.11 -3.63
C ASN A 38 31.28 21.80 -3.16
N GLU A 39 31.94 21.05 -2.28
CA GLU A 39 31.37 19.82 -1.69
C GLU A 39 30.06 20.10 -0.93
N LEU A 40 30.02 21.19 -0.15
CA LEU A 40 28.80 21.60 0.55
C LEU A 40 27.66 21.99 -0.39
N ARG A 41 27.98 22.55 -1.57
CA ARG A 41 26.99 22.85 -2.60
C ARG A 41 26.42 21.56 -3.19
N ASP A 42 27.27 20.58 -3.46
CA ASP A 42 26.85 19.28 -4.00
C ASP A 42 25.98 18.54 -2.98
N VAL A 43 26.39 18.47 -1.72
CA VAL A 43 25.60 17.90 -0.61
C VAL A 43 24.25 18.59 -0.51
N ARG A 44 24.19 19.93 -0.58
CA ARG A 44 22.91 20.66 -0.54
C ARG A 44 22.00 20.28 -1.71
N SER A 45 22.57 20.11 -2.91
CA SER A 45 21.81 19.66 -4.08
C SER A 45 21.29 18.23 -3.92
N GLU A 46 22.08 17.33 -3.33
CA GLU A 46 21.64 15.97 -3.05
C GLU A 46 20.54 15.91 -1.99
N VAL A 47 20.65 16.72 -0.92
CA VAL A 47 19.60 16.85 0.09
C VAL A 47 18.28 17.29 -0.53
N ALA A 48 18.29 18.36 -1.34
CA ALA A 48 17.07 18.82 -2.02
C ALA A 48 16.46 17.75 -2.93
N ARG A 49 17.30 16.95 -3.60
CA ARG A 49 16.83 15.82 -4.43
C ARG A 49 16.25 14.68 -3.58
N LEU A 50 16.81 14.42 -2.40
CA LEU A 50 16.28 13.42 -1.48
C LEU A 50 14.95 13.87 -0.88
N GLU A 51 14.80 15.14 -0.52
CA GLU A 51 13.54 15.73 -0.06
C GLU A 51 12.43 15.53 -1.11
N ASP A 52 12.67 15.86 -2.38
CA ASP A 52 11.70 15.62 -3.48
C ASP A 52 11.35 14.13 -3.64
N LYS A 53 12.33 13.23 -3.49
CA LYS A 53 12.08 11.78 -3.53
C LYS A 53 11.24 11.30 -2.35
N ILE A 54 11.47 11.86 -1.16
CA ILE A 54 10.71 11.54 0.06
C ILE A 54 9.27 12.00 -0.13
N ASP A 55 9.05 13.22 -0.60
CA ASP A 55 7.69 13.75 -0.85
C ASP A 55 6.92 12.90 -1.87
N LYS A 56 7.57 12.53 -2.98
CA LYS A 56 6.97 11.61 -3.97
C LYS A 56 6.67 10.23 -3.39
N THR A 57 7.53 9.73 -2.51
CA THR A 57 7.33 8.45 -1.84
C THR A 57 6.14 8.51 -0.87
N ASN A 58 6.04 9.59 -0.09
CA ASN A 58 4.92 9.83 0.81
C ASN A 58 3.59 9.92 0.05
N GLN A 59 3.55 10.65 -1.07
CA GLN A 59 2.34 10.71 -1.91
C GLN A 59 1.91 9.32 -2.43
N ARG A 60 2.87 8.46 -2.81
CA ARG A 60 2.59 7.08 -3.24
C ARG A 60 2.10 6.21 -2.09
N ILE A 61 2.60 6.42 -0.88
CA ILE A 61 2.14 5.73 0.33
C ILE A 61 0.70 6.13 0.63
N ASP A 62 0.39 7.43 0.61
CA ASP A 62 -0.97 7.94 0.84
C ASP A 62 -1.98 7.36 -0.14
N GLU A 63 -1.62 7.30 -1.43
CA GLU A 63 -2.48 6.71 -2.46
C GLU A 63 -2.65 5.19 -2.27
N THR A 64 -1.58 4.50 -1.85
CA THR A 64 -1.66 3.07 -1.53
C THR A 64 -2.59 2.83 -0.34
N ASN A 65 -2.51 3.66 0.70
CA ASN A 65 -3.38 3.58 1.87
C ASN A 65 -4.86 3.79 1.50
N ARG A 66 -5.18 4.77 0.63
CA ARG A 66 -6.55 4.96 0.14
C ARG A 66 -7.09 3.73 -0.60
N ARG A 67 -6.26 3.10 -1.44
CA ARG A 67 -6.64 1.87 -2.16
C ARG A 67 -6.86 0.70 -1.21
N ILE A 68 -6.08 0.60 -0.14
CA ILE A 68 -6.26 -0.40 0.92
C ILE A 68 -7.60 -0.16 1.63
N ASP A 69 -7.89 1.08 2.03
CA ASP A 69 -9.16 1.43 2.70
C ASP A 69 -10.38 1.09 1.82
N GLU A 70 -10.32 1.41 0.52
CA GLU A 70 -11.37 1.04 -0.44
C GLU A 70 -11.53 -0.48 -0.55
N THR A 71 -10.41 -1.20 -0.64
CA THR A 71 -10.41 -2.67 -0.72
C THR A 71 -11.02 -3.28 0.54
N ASN A 72 -10.69 -2.77 1.72
CA ASN A 72 -11.26 -3.22 2.99
C ASN A 72 -12.78 -3.00 3.02
N ARG A 73 -13.28 -1.84 2.59
CA ARG A 73 -14.72 -1.59 2.50
C ARG A 73 -15.43 -2.57 1.58
N ARG A 74 -14.85 -2.85 0.40
CA ARG A 74 -15.39 -3.83 -0.54
C ARG A 74 -15.41 -5.24 0.04
N ILE A 75 -14.39 -5.62 0.81
CA ILE A 75 -14.35 -6.90 1.52
C ILE A 75 -15.48 -6.96 2.55
N ASP A 76 -15.68 -5.92 3.36
CA ASP A 76 -16.75 -5.87 4.36
C ASP A 76 -18.14 -6.01 3.73
N GLU A 77 -18.36 -5.34 2.59
CA GLU A 77 -19.61 -5.45 1.82
C GLU A 77 -19.84 -6.87 1.28
N VAL A 78 -18.80 -7.49 0.72
CA VAL A 78 -18.85 -8.87 0.21
C VAL A 78 -19.14 -9.85 1.34
N VAL A 79 -18.46 -9.73 2.48
CA VAL A 79 -18.68 -10.57 3.66
C VAL A 79 -20.12 -10.43 4.14
N LYS A 80 -20.63 -9.19 4.28
CA LYS A 80 -22.02 -8.95 4.69
C LYS A 80 -23.03 -9.56 3.72
N SER A 81 -22.80 -9.39 2.41
CA SER A 81 -23.67 -9.95 1.37
C SER A 81 -23.68 -11.48 1.40
N LEU A 82 -22.50 -12.09 1.57
CA LEU A 82 -22.36 -13.54 1.62
C LEU A 82 -23.02 -14.12 2.87
N SER A 83 -22.79 -13.52 4.04
CA SER A 83 -23.46 -13.93 5.29
C SER A 83 -24.98 -13.90 5.15
N ALA A 84 -25.54 -12.82 4.58
CA ALA A 84 -26.97 -12.73 4.36
C ALA A 84 -27.51 -13.81 3.41
N ARG A 85 -26.76 -14.16 2.35
CA ARG A 85 -27.11 -15.26 1.45
C ARG A 85 -27.01 -16.62 2.12
N MET A 86 -26.02 -16.83 2.98
CA MET A 86 -25.89 -18.07 3.76
C MET A 86 -27.07 -18.24 4.72
N ASP A 87 -27.48 -17.17 5.40
CA ASP A 87 -28.65 -17.20 6.30
C ASP A 87 -29.95 -17.51 5.54
N ASP A 88 -30.14 -16.93 4.34
CA ASP A 88 -31.30 -17.23 3.48
C ASP A 88 -31.30 -18.69 3.02
N LEU A 89 -30.15 -19.20 2.56
CA LEU A 89 -30.01 -20.59 2.14
C LEU A 89 -30.26 -21.57 3.29
N ALA A 90 -29.75 -21.26 4.49
CA ALA A 90 -30.01 -22.06 5.69
C ALA A 90 -31.52 -22.17 5.97
N LYS A 91 -32.25 -21.04 5.94
CA LYS A 91 -33.72 -21.05 6.11
C LYS A 91 -34.44 -21.88 5.04
N ARG A 92 -34.02 -21.78 3.78
CA ARG A 92 -34.61 -22.55 2.68
C ARG A 92 -34.34 -24.05 2.81
N ILE A 93 -33.17 -24.42 3.32
CA ILE A 93 -32.82 -25.80 3.63
C ILE A 93 -33.70 -26.31 4.77
N ASP A 94 -33.84 -25.55 5.86
CA ASP A 94 -34.70 -25.94 6.99
C ASP A 94 -36.15 -26.15 6.55
N GLU A 95 -36.69 -25.26 5.71
CA GLU A 95 -38.04 -25.41 5.17
C GLU A 95 -38.18 -26.63 4.25
N THR A 96 -37.15 -26.90 3.44
CA THR A 96 -37.14 -28.09 2.59
C THR A 96 -37.10 -29.38 3.42
N ASN A 97 -36.30 -29.40 4.50
CA ASN A 97 -36.24 -30.52 5.43
C ASN A 97 -37.59 -30.77 6.10
N LYS A 98 -38.27 -29.73 6.59
CA LYS A 98 -39.63 -29.86 7.16
C LYS A 98 -40.63 -30.45 6.17
N ARG A 99 -40.57 -30.01 4.90
CA ARG A 99 -41.42 -30.57 3.83
C ARG A 99 -41.10 -32.03 3.55
N MET A 100 -39.81 -32.42 3.60
CA MET A 100 -39.41 -33.82 3.48
C MET A 100 -39.92 -34.67 4.64
N ASP A 101 -39.82 -34.18 5.89
CA ASP A 101 -40.34 -34.89 7.07
C ASP A 101 -41.86 -35.11 6.98
N ALA A 102 -42.60 -34.09 6.52
CA ALA A 102 -44.04 -34.18 6.29
C ALA A 102 -44.37 -35.22 5.20
N LEU A 103 -43.66 -35.19 4.07
CA LEU A 103 -43.84 -36.18 3.00
C LEU A 103 -43.51 -37.60 3.47
N GLN A 104 -42.45 -37.78 4.25
CA GLN A 104 -42.08 -39.06 4.83
C GLN A 104 -43.18 -39.59 5.75
N THR A 105 -43.77 -38.72 6.57
CA THR A 105 -44.90 -39.07 7.44
C THR A 105 -46.10 -39.56 6.63
N THR A 106 -46.52 -38.79 5.60
CA THR A 106 -47.64 -39.19 4.74
C THR A 106 -47.37 -40.50 3.99
N LEU A 107 -46.14 -40.73 3.53
CA LEU A 107 -45.76 -41.99 2.88
C LEU A 107 -45.88 -43.19 3.83
N LEU A 108 -45.47 -43.05 5.09
CA LEU A 108 -45.63 -44.10 6.10
C LEU A 108 -47.11 -44.39 6.40
N GLU A 109 -47.96 -43.37 6.43
CA GLU A 109 -49.41 -43.54 6.61
C GLU A 109 -50.03 -44.30 5.43
N ILE A 110 -49.70 -43.92 4.19
CA ILE A 110 -50.15 -44.63 2.98
C ILE A 110 -49.69 -46.09 3.01
N GLN A 111 -48.42 -46.35 3.36
CA GLN A 111 -47.90 -47.71 3.49
C GLN A 111 -48.69 -48.56 4.48
N LYS A 112 -49.06 -48.00 5.66
CA LYS A 112 -49.89 -48.69 6.65
C LYS A 112 -51.28 -49.04 6.10
N LEU A 113 -51.96 -48.06 5.48
CA LEU A 113 -53.28 -48.27 4.90
C LEU A 113 -53.28 -49.33 3.78
N LEU A 114 -52.23 -49.35 2.95
CA LEU A 114 -52.06 -50.38 1.92
C LEU A 114 -51.90 -51.78 2.53
N ILE A 115 -51.12 -51.91 3.61
CA ILE A 115 -50.97 -53.19 4.32
C ILE A 115 -52.31 -53.67 4.89
N GLU A 116 -53.08 -52.77 5.50
CA GLU A 116 -54.42 -53.07 6.03
C GLU A 116 -55.41 -53.49 4.93
N LEU A 117 -55.39 -52.81 3.78
CA LEU A 117 -56.21 -53.15 2.63
C LEU A 117 -55.87 -54.53 2.04
N VAL A 118 -54.58 -54.88 1.98
CA VAL A 118 -54.16 -56.22 1.52
C VAL A 118 -54.62 -57.29 2.49
N ARG A 119 -54.51 -57.05 3.80
CA ARG A 119 -54.96 -57.99 4.84
C ARG A 119 -56.47 -58.21 4.85
N SER A 120 -57.28 -57.19 4.53
CA SER A 120 -58.75 -57.32 4.53
C SER A 120 -59.30 -58.09 3.32
N ARG A 121 -58.46 -58.39 2.32
CA ARG A 121 -58.81 -59.16 1.12
C ARG A 121 -58.37 -60.63 1.15
N GLN A 122 -57.68 -61.07 2.20
CA GLN A 122 -57.32 -62.47 2.47
C GLN A 122 -58.28 -63.07 3.49
#